data_AF-A0A926FFU4-F1
#
_entry.id   AF-A0A926FFU4-F1
#
_cell.length_a   1.000
_cell.length_b   1.000
_cell.length_c   1.000
_cell.angle_alpha   90.00
_cell.angle_beta   90.00
_cell.angle_gamma   90.00
#
_symmetry.space_group_name_H-M   'P 1'
#
loop_
_entity.id
_entity.type
_entity.pdbx_description
1 polymer ?
#
loop_
_entity_poly.entity_id
_entity_poly.type
_entity_poly.pdbx_seq_one_letter_code
_entity_poly.pdbx_strand_id
1 'polypeptide(L)'
;MLKIIESAVNLLKRKQDNGEIYYFIIFYTYMSEKAYKKVDDIIEKIASETGEYMAWKTYFVRKKKAIETLITILWGFTSKECLPILEDFI
;
A
#
# COMPACT_ATOMS: atom_id res chain seq x y z
N MET A 1 1.27 -6.88 -15.26
CA MET A 1 0.44 -6.95 -14.03
C MET A 1 1.19 -6.44 -12.79
N LEU A 2 2.39 -6.94 -12.45
CA LEU A 2 3.18 -6.47 -11.29
C LEU A 2 3.47 -4.95 -11.32
N LYS A 3 3.90 -4.42 -12.48
CA LYS A 3 4.14 -2.98 -12.69
C LYS A 3 2.94 -2.07 -12.35
N ILE A 4 1.72 -2.56 -12.56
CA ILE A 4 0.49 -1.81 -12.31
C ILE A 4 0.26 -1.69 -10.80
N ILE A 5 0.44 -2.81 -10.09
CA ILE A 5 0.34 -2.86 -8.63
C ILE A 5 1.43 -1.98 -8.00
N GLU A 6 2.67 -2.07 -8.49
CA GLU A 6 3.77 -1.20 -8.05
C GLU A 6 3.45 0.29 -8.28
N SER A 7 2.93 0.63 -9.46
CA SER A 7 2.52 2.01 -9.79
C SER A 7 1.38 2.51 -8.90
N ALA A 8 0.39 1.65 -8.62
CA ALA A 8 -0.73 1.96 -7.75
C ALA A 8 -0.31 2.17 -6.29
N VAL A 9 0.60 1.34 -5.79
CA VAL A 9 1.18 1.49 -4.44
C VAL A 9 2.07 2.73 -4.34
N ASN A 10 2.83 3.08 -5.38
CA ASN A 10 3.57 4.34 -5.43
C ASN A 10 2.65 5.57 -5.50
N LEU A 11 1.48 5.47 -6.13
CA LEU A 11 0.47 6.53 -6.10
C LEU A 11 -0.18 6.66 -4.72
N LEU A 12 -0.42 5.54 -4.03
CA LEU A 12 -0.90 5.52 -2.65
C LEU A 12 0.01 6.35 -1.74
N LYS A 13 1.34 6.23 -1.91
CA LYS A 13 2.33 7.01 -1.16
C LYS A 13 2.21 8.53 -1.38
N ARG A 14 1.90 8.97 -2.60
CA ARG A 14 1.97 10.40 -3.00
C ARG A 14 0.69 11.21 -2.78
N LYS A 15 -0.49 10.56 -2.75
CA LYS A 15 -1.78 11.25 -2.87
C LYS A 15 -2.54 11.50 -1.55
N GLN A 16 -2.08 10.96 -0.42
CA GLN A 16 -2.78 11.08 0.86
C GLN A 16 -1.86 11.50 2.00
N ASP A 17 -2.41 12.23 2.98
CA ASP A 17 -1.70 12.64 4.20
C ASP A 17 -1.14 11.43 4.99
N ASN A 18 -1.80 10.27 4.90
CA ASN A 18 -1.34 8.99 5.49
C ASN A 18 -0.72 8.04 4.46
N GLY A 19 -0.40 8.53 3.25
CA GLY A 19 -0.02 7.71 2.11
C GLY A 19 1.24 6.89 2.35
N GLU A 20 2.23 7.47 3.05
CA GLU A 20 3.47 6.79 3.40
C GLU A 20 3.24 5.62 4.38
N ILE A 21 2.39 5.83 5.39
CA ILE A 21 2.04 4.76 6.33
C ILE A 21 1.26 3.65 5.62
N TYR A 22 0.33 4.01 4.73
CA TYR A 22 -0.42 3.03 3.95
C TYR A 22 0.47 2.25 3.00
N TYR A 23 1.45 2.91 2.37
CA TYR A 23 2.49 2.26 1.58
C TYR A 23 3.24 1.21 2.41
N PHE A 24 3.80 1.59 3.56
CA PHE A 24 4.58 0.67 4.38
C PHE A 24 3.76 -0.46 4.99
N ILE A 25 2.49 -0.20 5.35
CA ILE A 25 1.57 -1.26 5.77
C ILE A 25 1.41 -2.30 4.65
N ILE A 26 1.11 -1.87 3.42
CA ILE A 26 0.95 -2.81 2.29
C ILE A 26 2.26 -3.53 2.00
N PHE A 27 3.38 -2.80 2.00
CA PHE A 27 4.70 -3.33 1.70
C PHE A 27 5.11 -4.44 2.69
N TYR A 28 5.13 -4.15 4.00
CA TYR A 28 5.56 -5.14 4.99
C TYR A 28 4.56 -6.27 5.22
N THR A 29 3.28 -6.06 4.90
CA THR A 29 2.28 -7.12 5.04
C THR A 29 2.29 -8.09 3.86
N TYR A 30 2.50 -7.60 2.63
CA TYR A 30 2.23 -8.40 1.42
C TYR A 30 3.39 -8.45 0.41
N MET A 31 4.32 -7.49 0.42
CA MET A 31 5.35 -7.35 -0.63
C MET A 31 6.78 -7.55 -0.13
N SER A 32 6.99 -7.60 1.19
CA SER A 32 8.29 -7.85 1.78
C SER A 32 8.79 -9.26 1.43
N GLU A 33 10.05 -9.36 1.02
CA GLU A 33 10.74 -10.64 0.78
C GLU A 33 10.74 -11.55 2.02
N LYS A 34 10.75 -10.93 3.21
CA LYS A 34 10.63 -11.62 4.48
C LYS A 34 9.17 -11.57 4.95
N ALA A 35 8.58 -12.74 5.16
CA ALA A 35 7.26 -12.85 5.77
C ALA A 35 7.36 -12.67 7.29
N TYR A 36 6.74 -11.61 7.80
CA TYR A 36 6.64 -11.37 9.24
C TYR A 36 5.52 -12.21 9.84
N LYS A 37 5.84 -12.97 10.90
CA LYS A 37 4.86 -13.84 11.59
C LYS A 37 4.03 -13.08 12.61
N LYS A 38 4.59 -12.03 13.22
CA LYS A 38 3.92 -11.19 14.20
C LYS A 38 3.65 -9.81 13.61
N VAL A 39 2.48 -9.28 13.96
CA VAL A 39 2.10 -7.92 13.58
C VAL A 39 2.95 -6.88 14.30
N ASP A 40 3.42 -7.17 15.50
CA ASP A 40 4.27 -6.26 16.27
C ASP A 40 5.60 -5.99 15.53
N ASP A 41 6.22 -7.03 14.95
CA ASP A 41 7.43 -6.87 14.12
C ASP A 41 7.18 -5.95 12.91
N ILE A 42 6.00 -6.03 12.30
CA ILE A 42 5.58 -5.16 11.19
C ILE A 42 5.41 -3.72 11.67
N ILE A 43 4.75 -3.53 12.81
CA ILE A 43 4.52 -2.21 13.40
C ILE A 43 5.85 -1.54 13.76
N GLU A 44 6.80 -2.28 14.34
CA GLU A 44 8.13 -1.76 14.65
C GLU A 44 8.89 -1.33 13.39
N LYS A 45 8.78 -2.10 12.30
CA LYS A 45 9.39 -1.72 11.01
C LYS A 45 8.76 -0.46 10.43
N ILE A 46 7.43 -0.38 10.44
CA ILE A 46 6.73 0.83 9.99
C ILE A 46 7.16 2.03 10.83
N ALA A 47 7.20 1.90 12.15
CA ALA A 47 7.62 2.98 13.05
C ALA A 47 9.07 3.41 12.81
N SER A 48 9.96 2.47 12.49
CA SER A 48 11.35 2.78 12.14
C SER A 48 11.49 3.56 10.83
N GLU A 49 10.62 3.33 9.86
CA GLU A 49 10.67 4.01 8.55
C GLU A 49 9.93 5.36 8.58
N THR A 50 8.80 5.46 9.29
CA THR A 50 7.96 6.66 9.32
C THR A 50 8.21 7.56 10.52
N GLY A 51 8.88 7.06 11.55
CA GLY A 51 9.01 7.73 12.85
C GLY A 51 7.72 7.74 13.69
N GLU A 52 6.62 7.14 13.20
CA GLU A 52 5.33 7.12 13.88
C GLU A 52 5.03 5.73 14.46
N TYR A 53 4.97 5.63 15.78
CA TYR A 53 4.50 4.42 16.44
C TYR A 53 2.97 4.33 16.39
N MET A 54 2.45 3.11 16.21
CA MET A 54 1.02 2.86 16.19
C MET A 54 0.64 1.63 17.01
N ALA A 55 -0.51 1.69 17.68
CA ALA A 55 -1.05 0.55 18.39
C ALA A 55 -1.58 -0.52 17.42
N TRP A 56 -1.60 -1.77 17.88
CA TRP A 56 -2.11 -2.94 17.14
C TRP A 56 -3.52 -2.71 16.55
N LYS A 57 -4.44 -2.13 17.32
CA LYS A 57 -5.79 -1.80 16.83
C LYS A 57 -5.76 -0.79 15.69
N THR A 58 -4.93 0.24 15.82
CA THR A 58 -4.75 1.29 14.81
C THR A 58 -4.19 0.69 13.52
N TYR A 59 -3.27 -0.27 13.63
CA TYR A 59 -2.70 -0.97 12.49
C TYR A 59 -3.77 -1.66 11.64
N PHE A 60 -4.67 -2.45 12.24
CA PHE A 60 -5.71 -3.13 11.44
C PHE A 60 -6.69 -2.17 10.78
N VAL A 61 -7.05 -1.08 11.47
CA VAL A 61 -7.92 -0.04 10.90
C VAL A 61 -7.23 0.65 9.73
N ARG A 62 -5.96 1.05 9.88
CA ARG A 62 -5.18 1.67 8.80
C ARG A 62 -4.93 0.69 7.65
N LYS A 63 -4.68 -0.59 7.93
CA LYS A 63 -4.53 -1.64 6.91
C LYS A 63 -5.80 -1.77 6.05
N LYS A 64 -6.97 -1.80 6.68
CA LYS A 64 -8.24 -1.83 5.94
C LYS A 64 -8.38 -0.62 5.01
N LYS A 65 -8.12 0.59 5.51
CA LYS A 65 -8.16 1.83 4.71
C LYS A 65 -7.12 1.86 3.59
N ALA A 66 -5.92 1.35 3.84
CA ALA A 66 -4.86 1.24 2.84
C ALA A 66 -5.29 0.33 1.69
N ILE A 67 -5.88 -0.83 2.00
CA ILE A 67 -6.41 -1.76 1.00
C ILE A 67 -7.57 -1.13 0.22
N GLU A 68 -8.54 -0.50 0.88
CA GLU A 68 -9.67 0.19 0.23
C GLU A 68 -9.18 1.30 -0.72
N THR A 69 -8.18 2.07 -0.30
CA THR A 69 -7.58 3.11 -1.13
C THR A 69 -6.85 2.50 -2.33
N LEU A 70 -6.08 1.43 -2.11
CA LEU A 70 -5.38 0.74 -3.19
C LEU A 70 -6.36 0.18 -4.22
N ILE A 71 -7.45 -0.45 -3.77
CA ILE A 71 -8.53 -0.93 -4.65
C ILE A 71 -9.16 0.23 -5.43
N THR A 72 -9.39 1.38 -4.79
CA THR A 72 -9.93 2.56 -5.47
C THR A 72 -8.98 3.07 -6.56
N ILE A 73 -7.68 3.12 -6.29
CA ILE A 73 -6.66 3.49 -7.28
C ILE A 73 -6.64 2.48 -8.43
N LEU A 74 -6.66 1.19 -8.13
CA LEU A 74 -6.69 0.11 -9.13
C LEU A 74 -7.97 0.12 -9.99
N TRP A 75 -9.11 0.48 -9.40
CA TRP A 75 -10.34 0.71 -10.17
C TRP A 75 -10.19 1.88 -11.14
N GLY A 76 -9.46 2.92 -10.77
CA GLY A 76 -9.10 4.01 -11.69
C GLY A 76 -8.27 3.52 -12.88
N PHE A 77 -7.28 2.64 -12.64
CA PHE A 77 -6.47 2.03 -13.70
C PHE A 77 -7.24 1.11 -14.65
N THR A 78 -8.31 0.48 -14.15
CA THR A 78 -9.18 -0.41 -14.95
C THR A 78 -10.36 0.33 -15.59
N SER A 79 -10.43 1.66 -15.45
CA SER A 79 -11.37 2.48 -16.21
C SER A 79 -11.07 2.36 -17.71
N LYS A 80 -12.12 2.33 -18.54
CA LYS A 80 -12.00 2.12 -20.00
C LYS A 80 -11.07 3.12 -20.71
N GLU A 81 -10.89 4.30 -20.13
CA GLU A 81 -10.03 5.36 -20.67
C GLU A 81 -8.54 5.12 -20.37
N CYS A 82 -8.21 4.41 -19.29
CA CYS A 82 -6.83 4.08 -18.93
C CYS A 82 -6.35 2.76 -19.52
N LEU A 83 -7.24 1.87 -19.96
CA LEU A 83 -6.88 0.56 -20.53
C LEU A 83 -5.91 0.65 -21.73
N PRO A 84 -6.09 1.54 -22.72
CA PRO A 84 -5.16 1.63 -23.86
C PRO A 84 -3.76 2.08 -23.43
N ILE A 85 -3.68 3.03 -22.50
CA ILE A 85 -2.43 3.51 -21.93
C ILE A 85 -1.74 2.38 -21.14
N LEU A 86 -2.52 1.52 -20.47
CA LEU A 86 -2.04 0.42 -19.66
C LEU A 86 -1.47 -0.73 -20.50
N GLU A 87 -2.03 -0.97 -21.69
CA GLU A 87 -1.51 -1.95 -22.66
C GLU A 87 -0.08 -1.63 -23.08
N ASP A 88 0.27 -0.35 -23.21
CA ASP A 88 1.64 0.10 -23.52
C ASP A 88 2.66 -0.17 -22.39
N PHE A 89 2.20 -0.42 -21.15
CA PHE A 89 3.06 -0.72 -20.00
C PHE A 89 3.29 -2.23 -19.77
N ILE A 90 2.49 -3.09 -20.40
CA ILE A 90 2.56 -4.56 -20.28
C ILE A 90 3.62 -5.10 -21.24
#